data_AF-A0AB39HL84-F1
#
_entry.id   AF-A0AB39HL84-F1
#
_cell.length_a   1.000
_cell.length_b   1.000
_cell.length_c   1.000
_cell.angle_alpha   90.00
_cell.angle_beta   90.00
_cell.angle_gamma   90.00
#
_symmetry.space_group_name_H-M   'P 1'
#
loop_
_entity.id
_entity.type
_entity.pdbx_description
1 polymer ?
#
loop_
_entity_poly.entity_id
_entity_poly.type
_entity_poly.pdbx_seq_one_letter_code
_entity_poly.pdbx_strand_id
1 'polypeptide(L)'
;MSKNIIIERTSIQWKSPVPGTPTRRVPDHYYGRTIHALVDGGENVYRLKPDEIPLEATEEDMISVIEQRLIEEEQNQEEQQE
;
A
#
# COMPACT_ATOMS: atom_id res chain seq x y z
N MET A 1 7.87 15.23 -11.22
CA MET A 1 8.38 14.25 -12.20
C MET A 1 7.42 13.07 -12.18
N SER A 2 6.98 12.56 -13.32
CA SER A 2 6.11 11.37 -13.35
C SER A 2 7.00 10.14 -13.15
N LYS A 3 6.93 9.51 -11.98
CA LYS A 3 7.64 8.26 -11.72
C LYS A 3 6.97 7.14 -12.50
N ASN A 4 7.75 6.22 -13.06
CA ASN A 4 7.20 5.06 -13.75
C ASN A 4 6.89 3.97 -12.71
N ILE A 5 5.61 3.84 -12.35
CA ILE A 5 5.13 2.89 -11.35
C ILE A 5 4.40 1.75 -12.06
N ILE A 6 4.90 0.53 -11.90
CA ILE A 6 4.28 -0.69 -12.44
C ILE A 6 3.90 -1.59 -11.28
N ILE A 7 2.61 -1.90 -11.12
CA ILE A 7 2.15 -2.83 -10.09
C ILE A 7 2.31 -4.25 -10.63
N GLU A 8 3.19 -5.05 -10.02
CA GLU A 8 3.42 -6.43 -10.44
C GLU A 8 2.43 -7.40 -9.82
N ARG A 9 2.16 -7.22 -8.52
CA ARG A 9 1.21 -8.06 -7.77
C ARG A 9 0.71 -7.37 -6.52
N THR A 10 -0.48 -7.76 -6.11
CA THR A 10 -1.11 -7.29 -4.88
C THR A 10 -1.58 -8.48 -4.06
N SER A 11 -1.58 -8.34 -2.74
CA SER A 11 -2.13 -9.33 -1.84
C SER A 11 -2.94 -8.66 -0.74
N ILE A 12 -4.16 -9.16 -0.53
CA ILE A 12 -5.05 -8.67 0.53
C ILE A 12 -4.79 -9.49 1.79
N GLN A 13 -4.61 -8.79 2.90
CA GLN A 13 -4.51 -9.38 4.22
C GLN A 13 -5.89 -9.39 4.87
N TRP A 14 -6.28 -10.56 5.36
CA TRP A 14 -7.54 -10.75 6.09
C TRP A 14 -7.22 -11.11 7.53
N LYS A 15 -7.90 -10.46 8.48
CA LYS A 15 -7.77 -10.74 9.90
C LYS A 15 -9.11 -10.59 10.58
N SER A 16 -9.47 -11.56 11.42
CA SER A 16 -10.65 -11.43 12.26
C SER A 16 -10.51 -10.24 13.22
N PRO A 17 -11.53 -9.36 13.32
CA PRO A 17 -11.52 -8.26 14.29
C PRO A 17 -11.58 -8.78 15.74
N VAL A 18 -12.21 -9.94 15.95
CA VAL A 18 -12.29 -10.61 17.24
C VAL A 18 -11.22 -11.70 17.34
N PRO A 19 -10.36 -11.71 18.38
CA PRO A 19 -9.40 -12.79 18.60
C PRO A 19 -10.10 -14.13 18.87
N GLY A 20 -9.60 -15.20 18.26
CA GLY A 20 -10.14 -16.56 18.44
C GLY A 20 -11.31 -16.92 17.53
N THR A 21 -11.83 -15.99 16.72
CA THR A 21 -12.84 -16.29 15.70
C THR A 21 -12.20 -16.52 14.32
N PRO A 22 -12.81 -17.34 13.46
CA PRO A 22 -12.25 -17.67 12.15
C PRO A 22 -12.19 -16.45 11.23
N THR A 23 -11.08 -16.30 10.51
CA THR A 23 -10.93 -15.26 9.47
C THR A 23 -11.80 -15.59 8.25
N ARG A 24 -12.56 -14.60 7.76
CA ARG A 24 -13.41 -14.69 6.57
C ARG A 24 -12.98 -13.66 5.54
N ARG A 25 -13.28 -13.90 4.26
CA ARG A 25 -13.05 -12.96 3.16
C ARG A 25 -14.26 -12.03 2.99
N VAL A 26 -14.50 -11.21 4.01
CA VAL A 26 -15.61 -10.24 4.05
C VAL A 26 -15.06 -8.88 4.48
N PRO A 27 -15.68 -7.75 4.09
CA PRO A 27 -15.18 -6.40 4.37
C PRO A 27 -14.76 -6.17 5.84
N ASP A 28 -15.53 -6.67 6.80
CA ASP A 28 -15.24 -6.54 8.24
C ASP A 28 -13.91 -7.18 8.68
N HIS A 29 -13.38 -8.11 7.89
CA HIS A 29 -12.11 -8.80 8.15
C HIS A 29 -10.95 -8.22 7.33
N TYR A 30 -11.17 -7.13 6.59
CA TYR A 30 -10.10 -6.50 5.82
C TYR A 30 -9.06 -5.89 6.76
N TYR A 31 -7.80 -6.32 6.59
CA TYR A 31 -6.70 -5.92 7.45
C TYR A 31 -5.64 -5.07 6.73
N GLY A 32 -5.70 -5.00 5.40
CA GLY A 32 -4.79 -4.19 4.60
C GLY A 32 -4.40 -4.87 3.30
N ARG A 33 -3.50 -4.23 2.57
CA ARG A 33 -3.02 -4.66 1.26
C ARG A 33 -1.51 -4.53 1.20
N THR A 34 -0.85 -5.55 0.67
CA THR A 34 0.57 -5.45 0.28
C THR A 34 0.66 -5.33 -1.22
N ILE A 35 1.36 -4.30 -1.69
CA ILE A 35 1.58 -4.01 -3.11
C ILE A 35 3.06 -4.21 -3.40
N HIS A 36 3.37 -5.03 -4.39
CA HIS A 36 4.69 -5.13 -4.99
C HIS A 36 4.66 -4.32 -6.28
N ALA A 37 5.48 -3.27 -6.32
CA ALA A 37 5.54 -2.36 -7.45
C ALA A 37 7.00 -2.12 -7.85
N LEU A 38 7.21 -1.97 -9.15
CA LEU A 38 8.46 -1.53 -9.74
C LEU A 38 8.37 -0.02 -9.92
N VAL A 39 9.24 0.73 -9.23
CA VAL A 39 9.33 2.19 -9.29
C VAL A 39 10.63 2.56 -9.98
N ASP A 40 10.55 3.16 -11.17
CA ASP A 40 11.71 3.55 -11.98
C ASP A 40 12.74 2.42 -12.21
N GLY A 41 12.27 1.17 -12.28
CA GLY A 41 13.13 -0.01 -12.44
C GLY A 41 13.52 -0.72 -11.13
N GLY A 42 13.21 -0.15 -9.97
CA GLY A 42 13.48 -0.73 -8.65
C GLY A 42 12.28 -1.43 -8.04
N GLU A 43 12.47 -2.66 -7.56
CA GLU A 43 11.44 -3.40 -6.82
C GLU A 43 11.20 -2.78 -5.44
N ASN A 44 9.95 -2.41 -5.17
CA ASN A 44 9.49 -1.84 -3.91
C ASN A 44 8.27 -2.58 -3.37
N VAL A 45 8.17 -2.64 -2.04
CA VAL A 45 7.08 -3.33 -1.34
C VAL A 45 6.39 -2.38 -0.38
N TYR A 46 5.12 -2.11 -0.66
CA TYR A 46 4.30 -1.22 0.14
C TYR A 46 3.30 -2.03 0.96
N ARG A 47 3.42 -1.93 2.28
CA ARG A 47 2.43 -2.47 3.22
C ARG A 47 1.48 -1.36 3.62
N LEU A 48 0.23 -1.50 3.20
CA LEU A 48 -0.83 -0.54 3.41
C LEU A 48 -1.86 -1.10 4.40
N LYS A 49 -2.23 -0.28 5.36
CA LYS A 49 -3.27 -0.56 6.35
C LYS A 49 -4.66 -0.21 5.80
N PRO A 50 -5.76 -0.60 6.46
CA PRO A 50 -7.12 -0.34 5.99
C PRO A 50 -7.49 1.14 5.90
N ASP A 51 -6.86 1.97 6.73
CA ASP A 51 -6.96 3.43 6.76
C ASP A 51 -6.23 4.10 5.59
N GLU A 52 -5.23 3.45 5.02
CA GLU A 52 -4.44 3.97 3.90
C GLU A 52 -5.04 3.56 2.55
N ILE A 53 -5.61 2.35 2.46
CA ILE A 53 -6.22 1.88 1.22
C ILE A 53 -7.46 1.01 1.49
N PRO A 54 -8.63 1.37 0.93
CA PRO A 54 -9.85 0.60 1.13
C PRO A 54 -9.81 -0.75 0.39
N LEU A 55 -10.66 -1.68 0.82
CA LEU A 55 -10.79 -3.00 0.16
C LEU A 55 -11.15 -2.86 -1.34
N GLU A 56 -12.02 -1.90 -1.66
CA GLU A 56 -12.54 -1.63 -3.00
C GLU A 56 -11.57 -0.78 -3.87
N ALA A 57 -10.37 -0.48 -3.36
CA ALA A 57 -9.39 0.32 -4.09
C ALA A 57 -9.01 -0.30 -5.44
N THR A 58 -9.05 0.55 -6.45
CA THR A 58 -8.68 0.28 -7.84
C THR A 58 -7.16 0.34 -8.05
N GLU A 59 -6.72 0.09 -9.28
CA GLU A 59 -5.31 0.24 -9.64
C GLU A 59 -4.83 1.68 -9.58
N GLU A 60 -5.67 2.64 -9.99
CA GLU A 60 -5.36 4.08 -9.90
C GLU A 60 -5.19 4.54 -8.46
N ASP A 61 -6.05 4.05 -7.55
CA ASP A 61 -5.93 4.31 -6.10
C ASP A 61 -4.60 3.79 -5.54
N MET A 62 -4.19 2.58 -5.98
CA MET A 62 -2.93 1.98 -5.57
C MET A 62 -1.71 2.79 -6.02
N ILE A 63 -1.72 3.25 -7.27
CA ILE A 63 -0.65 4.11 -7.81
C ILE A 63 -0.59 5.43 -7.03
N SER A 64 -1.75 6.05 -6.78
CA SER A 64 -1.84 7.32 -6.06
C SER A 64 -1.25 7.24 -4.64
N VAL A 65 -1.53 6.15 -3.91
CA VAL A 65 -0.97 5.93 -2.56
C VAL A 65 0.55 5.73 -2.62
N ILE A 66 1.06 5.02 -3.63
CA ILE A 66 2.50 4.83 -3.82
C ILE A 66 3.18 6.17 -4.14
N GLU A 67 2.60 6.97 -5.02
CA GLU A 67 3.10 8.31 -5.35
C GLU A 67 3.18 9.21 -4.11
N GLN A 68 2.13 9.22 -3.28
CA GLN A 68 2.11 9.98 -2.03
C GLN A 68 3.24 9.56 -1.08
N ARG A 69 3.41 8.25 -0.85
CA ARG A 69 4.52 7.74 -0.01
C ARG A 69 5.89 8.11 -0.55
N LEU A 70 6.07 8.06 -1.87
CA LEU A 70 7.33 8.43 -2.50
C LEU A 70 7.64 9.93 -2.33
N ILE A 71 6.63 10.80 -2.33
CA ILE A 71 6.79 12.23 -2.06
C ILE A 71 7.16 12.45 -0.59
N GLU A 72 6.49 11.77 0.35
CA GLU A 72 6.80 11.86 1.78
C GLU A 72 8.22 11.37 2.10
N GLU A 73 8.67 10.30 1.45
CA GLU A 73 10.04 9.79 1.60
C GLU A 73 11.10 10.77 1.09
N GLU A 74 10.84 11.46 -0.03
CA GLU A 74 11.72 12.51 -0.56
C GLU A 74 11.81 13.71 0.40
N GLN A 75 10.67 14.20 0.90
CA GLN A 75 10.62 15.33 1.82
C GLN A 75 11.33 15.05 3.15
N ASN A 76 11.15 13.86 3.71
CA ASN A 76 11.81 13.46 4.96
C ASN A 76 13.33 13.29 4.83
N GLN A 77 13.87 13.10 3.61
CA GLN A 77 15.32 13.03 3.38
C GLN A 77 15.98 14.41 3.28
N GLU A 78 15.24 15.43 2.81
CA GLU A 78 15.74 16.81 2.71
C GLU A 78 15.87 17.46 4.10
N GLU A 79 14.91 17.22 5.00
CA GLU A 79 14.94 17.75 6.37
C GLU A 79 16.06 17.17 7.26
N GLN A 80 16.65 16.02 6.89
CA GLN A 80 17.76 15.40 7.64
C GLN A 80 19.15 15.85 7.17
N GLN A 81 19.22 16.75 6.18
CA GLN A 81 20.48 17.29 5.65
C GLN A 81 20.75 18.76 6.01
N GLU A 82 19.86 19.40 6.80
CA GLU A 82 20.07 20.73 7.42
C GLU A 82 20.43 20.62 8.91
#